data_AF-A0A956C5W4-F1
#
_entry.id   AF-A0A956C5W4-F1
#
_cell.length_a   1.000
_cell.length_b   1.000
_cell.length_c   1.000
_cell.angle_alpha   90.00
_cell.angle_beta   90.00
_cell.angle_gamma   90.00
#
_symmetry.space_group_name_H-M   'P 1'
#
loop_
_entity.id
_entity.type
_entity.pdbx_description
1 polymer ?
#
loop_
_entity_poly.entity_id
_entity_poly.type
_entity_poly.pdbx_seq_one_letter_code
_entity_poly.pdbx_strand_id
1 'polypeptide(L)'
;MKRLLTCAAFSACLAVPASSFAQASQNEMKAFPMPPPSGYHAQKTFNYVGDYGYYTAPTTAVYGTTANASDYKYVRYRGVAGKRVFVYGAWGTSVPPDPPGDADACGHSHSSWGVWAKWNINLVGFHYTGWTMIGGGGMSGERNAQGVCKQKTDTSLASIDSRFGWGTTFKEVDLRSNTFITELVVGALSNTHGWGTCAVPAGQFPACKEPSYVIGYTLP
;
A
#
# COMPACT_ATOMS: atom_id res chain seq x y z
N MET A 1 -6.49 -60.17 -2.48
CA MET A 1 -5.18 -59.50 -2.40
C MET A 1 -5.40 -57.99 -2.37
N LYS A 2 -4.93 -57.33 -1.31
CA LYS A 2 -5.04 -55.88 -1.09
C LYS A 2 -4.18 -55.13 -2.13
N ARG A 3 -4.73 -54.11 -2.80
CA ARG A 3 -3.94 -53.09 -3.50
C ARG A 3 -4.25 -51.74 -2.88
N LEU A 4 -3.35 -51.30 -2.00
CA LEU A 4 -3.09 -49.88 -1.77
C LEU A 4 -2.42 -49.33 -3.04
N LEU A 5 -2.81 -48.13 -3.46
CA LEU A 5 -1.91 -47.17 -4.12
C LEU A 5 -2.50 -45.75 -3.95
N THR A 6 -2.00 -45.09 -2.91
CA THR A 6 -1.57 -43.68 -2.88
C THR A 6 -2.38 -42.64 -3.66
N CYS A 7 -3.20 -41.89 -2.92
CA CYS A 7 -3.58 -40.52 -3.29
C CYS A 7 -2.31 -39.65 -3.38
N ALA A 8 -1.91 -39.27 -4.59
CA ALA A 8 -1.03 -38.13 -4.78
C ALA A 8 -1.85 -36.87 -4.46
N ALA A 9 -1.59 -36.30 -3.28
CA ALA A 9 -2.21 -35.06 -2.85
C ALA A 9 -1.74 -33.91 -3.75
N PHE A 10 -2.73 -33.20 -4.29
CA PHE A 10 -2.63 -31.87 -4.88
C PHE A 10 -1.72 -30.95 -4.04
N SER A 11 -0.64 -30.47 -4.63
CA SER A 11 -0.02 -29.19 -4.27
C SER A 11 0.52 -28.55 -5.54
N ALA A 12 -0.41 -28.21 -6.43
CA ALA A 12 -0.18 -27.14 -7.37
C ALA A 12 -0.12 -25.85 -6.54
N CYS A 13 1.10 -25.44 -6.17
CA CYS A 13 1.38 -24.07 -5.78
C CYS A 13 0.88 -23.17 -6.91
N LEU A 14 -0.30 -22.59 -6.74
CA LEU A 14 -0.74 -21.41 -7.47
C LEU A 14 0.19 -20.27 -7.06
N ALA A 15 1.39 -20.26 -7.63
CA ALA A 15 2.22 -19.07 -7.67
C ALA A 15 1.47 -18.06 -8.53
N VAL A 16 0.69 -17.21 -7.88
CA VAL A 16 0.16 -16.00 -8.53
C VAL A 16 1.38 -15.26 -9.05
N PRO A 17 1.54 -15.08 -10.38
CA PRO A 17 2.71 -14.39 -10.91
C PRO A 17 2.76 -13.01 -10.28
N ALA A 18 3.88 -12.68 -9.62
CA ALA A 18 4.12 -11.34 -9.13
C ALA A 18 3.98 -10.39 -10.33
N SER A 19 2.98 -9.50 -10.26
CA SER A 19 2.66 -8.60 -11.35
C SER A 19 3.84 -7.64 -11.54
N SER A 20 4.71 -7.96 -12.49
CA SER A 20 5.83 -7.09 -12.83
C SER A 20 5.24 -5.76 -13.29
N PHE A 21 5.64 -4.66 -12.67
CA PHE A 21 5.21 -3.30 -12.99
C PHE A 21 3.76 -2.88 -12.66
N ALA A 22 2.93 -3.75 -12.06
CA ALA A 22 1.59 -3.37 -11.62
C ALA A 22 1.55 -3.01 -10.12
N GLN A 23 0.58 -2.20 -9.71
CA GLN A 23 0.24 -2.08 -8.28
C GLN A 23 -0.27 -3.41 -7.71
N ALA A 24 -0.07 -3.62 -6.41
CA ALA A 24 -0.75 -4.72 -5.73
C ALA A 24 -2.27 -4.49 -5.70
N SER A 25 -3.01 -5.53 -6.10
CA SER A 25 -4.45 -5.63 -5.88
C SER A 25 -4.78 -5.68 -4.39
N GLN A 26 -6.05 -5.45 -4.04
CA GLN A 26 -6.51 -5.59 -2.67
C GLN A 26 -6.24 -6.99 -2.10
N ASN A 27 -6.36 -8.04 -2.92
CA ASN A 27 -6.14 -9.42 -2.47
C ASN A 27 -4.66 -9.70 -2.23
N GLU A 28 -3.76 -9.18 -3.07
CA GLU A 28 -2.31 -9.28 -2.83
C GLU A 28 -1.91 -8.55 -1.55
N MET A 29 -2.44 -7.33 -1.31
CA MET A 29 -2.18 -6.60 -0.07
C MET A 29 -2.67 -7.32 1.18
N LYS A 30 -3.85 -7.96 1.12
CA LYS A 30 -4.34 -8.79 2.24
C LYS A 30 -3.39 -9.93 2.58
N ALA A 31 -2.65 -10.44 1.59
CA ALA A 31 -1.68 -11.51 1.76
C ALA A 31 -0.29 -11.02 2.21
N PHE A 32 -0.05 -9.70 2.30
CA PHE A 32 1.23 -9.20 2.76
C PHE A 32 1.50 -9.62 4.22
N PRO A 33 2.70 -10.14 4.53
CA PRO A 33 3.05 -10.55 5.88
C PRO A 33 3.07 -9.35 6.83
N MET A 34 2.47 -9.52 8.00
CA MET A 34 2.46 -8.54 9.08
C MET A 34 2.90 -9.20 10.40
N PRO A 35 3.86 -8.63 11.15
CA PRO A 35 4.60 -7.40 10.85
C PRO A 35 5.45 -7.51 9.56
N PRO A 36 5.73 -6.37 8.88
CA PRO A 36 6.45 -6.40 7.61
C PRO A 36 7.88 -6.96 7.81
N PRO A 37 8.32 -7.94 7.00
CA PRO A 37 9.66 -8.53 7.11
C PRO A 37 10.79 -7.52 6.89
N SER A 38 10.53 -6.48 6.08
CA SER A 38 11.45 -5.36 5.83
C SER A 38 11.53 -4.35 6.99
N GLY A 39 10.75 -4.55 8.05
CA GLY A 39 10.65 -3.62 9.16
C GLY A 39 9.84 -2.37 8.83
N TYR A 40 9.97 -1.35 9.69
CA TYR A 40 9.25 -0.09 9.55
C TYR A 40 10.20 1.00 9.10
N HIS A 41 9.81 1.74 8.06
CA HIS A 41 10.53 2.92 7.60
C HIS A 41 10.49 4.04 8.63
N ALA A 42 9.33 4.24 9.27
CA ALA A 42 9.15 5.20 10.34
C ALA A 42 8.13 4.72 11.37
N GLN A 43 8.13 5.34 12.55
CA GLN A 43 7.18 5.05 13.63
C GLN A 43 6.68 6.34 14.28
N LYS A 44 5.40 6.37 14.65
CA LYS A 44 4.73 7.44 15.40
C LYS A 44 3.96 6.84 16.56
N THR A 45 4.07 7.42 17.74
CA THR A 45 3.12 7.20 18.84
C THR A 45 2.26 8.44 18.97
N PHE A 46 0.93 8.29 18.85
CA PHE A 46 0.01 9.40 19.07
C PHE A 46 -0.21 9.64 20.56
N ASN A 47 0.23 10.79 21.04
CA ASN A 47 0.18 11.12 22.47
C ASN A 47 -1.16 11.76 22.88
N TYR A 48 -1.82 12.45 21.95
CA TYR A 48 -3.08 13.16 22.19
C TYR A 48 -3.96 13.16 20.93
N VAL A 49 -5.19 13.69 21.05
CA VAL A 49 -6.12 13.90 19.92
C VAL A 49 -5.71 15.18 19.17
N GLY A 50 -5.56 15.09 17.84
CA GLY A 50 -4.98 16.14 17.00
C GLY A 50 -3.49 15.93 16.70
N ASP A 51 -2.88 14.88 17.26
CA ASP A 51 -1.48 14.52 16.97
C ASP A 51 -1.38 13.93 15.55
N TYR A 52 -0.29 14.24 14.83
CA TYR A 52 -0.08 13.83 13.46
C TYR A 52 1.34 13.28 13.22
N GLY A 53 1.44 12.42 12.21
CA GLY A 53 2.69 11.90 11.66
C GLY A 53 2.61 11.99 10.14
N TYR A 54 3.62 12.60 9.54
CA TYR A 54 3.74 12.79 8.10
C TYR A 54 5.11 12.29 7.67
N TYR A 55 5.14 11.31 6.75
CA TYR A 55 6.38 10.67 6.32
C TYR A 55 6.42 10.56 4.81
N THR A 56 7.62 10.70 4.24
CA THR A 56 7.89 10.44 2.83
C THR A 56 8.71 9.16 2.73
N ALA A 57 8.20 8.15 2.01
CA ALA A 57 8.74 6.80 2.04
C ALA A 57 8.62 6.10 0.67
N PRO A 58 9.73 5.78 -0.02
CA PRO A 58 11.11 6.18 0.31
C PRO A 58 11.30 7.71 0.18
N THR A 59 12.34 8.26 0.79
CA THR A 59 12.65 9.71 0.71
C THR A 59 13.14 10.14 -0.68
N THR A 60 13.66 9.21 -1.47
CA THR A 60 14.12 9.43 -2.84
C THR A 60 13.67 8.30 -3.75
N ALA A 61 13.52 8.58 -5.03
CA ALA A 61 13.16 7.55 -6.01
C ALA A 61 14.30 6.53 -6.16
N VAL A 62 13.94 5.25 -6.25
CA VAL A 62 14.89 4.15 -6.42
C VAL A 62 14.44 3.24 -7.55
N TYR A 63 15.40 2.69 -8.31
CA TYR A 63 15.08 1.73 -9.35
C TYR A 63 14.39 0.48 -8.77
N GLY A 64 13.35 0.00 -9.44
CA GLY A 64 12.70 -1.25 -9.05
C GLY A 64 11.52 -1.62 -9.94
N THR A 65 11.37 -2.92 -10.21
CA THR A 65 10.44 -3.47 -11.21
C THR A 65 9.27 -4.24 -10.62
N THR A 66 9.23 -4.40 -9.30
CA THR A 66 8.29 -5.22 -8.56
C THR A 66 7.42 -4.39 -7.61
N ALA A 67 6.27 -4.95 -7.23
CA ALA A 67 5.35 -4.41 -6.22
C ALA A 67 5.05 -5.47 -5.13
N ASN A 68 6.07 -6.17 -4.68
CA ASN A 68 5.96 -7.16 -3.59
C ASN A 68 5.95 -6.46 -2.24
N ALA A 69 5.56 -7.16 -1.16
CA ALA A 69 5.54 -6.61 0.20
C ALA A 69 6.87 -5.93 0.62
N SER A 70 8.03 -6.44 0.17
CA SER A 70 9.34 -5.83 0.45
C SER A 70 9.54 -4.44 -0.17
N ASP A 71 8.76 -4.10 -1.20
CA ASP A 71 8.89 -2.86 -1.95
C ASP A 71 8.13 -1.71 -1.30
N TYR A 72 7.05 -2.03 -0.59
CA TYR A 72 6.29 -1.06 0.19
C TYR A 72 7.12 -0.53 1.35
N LYS A 73 6.91 0.74 1.66
CA LYS A 73 7.45 1.35 2.87
C LYS A 73 6.37 1.49 3.91
N TYR A 74 6.66 0.94 5.09
CA TYR A 74 5.69 0.81 6.16
C TYR A 74 5.95 1.84 7.27
N VAL A 75 4.91 2.57 7.66
CA VAL A 75 4.92 3.44 8.84
C VAL A 75 4.03 2.82 9.90
N ARG A 76 4.57 2.70 11.12
CA ARG A 76 3.85 2.17 12.28
C ARG A 76 3.29 3.30 13.14
N TYR A 77 2.00 3.28 13.39
CA TYR A 77 1.30 4.18 14.29
C TYR A 77 0.86 3.42 15.54
N ARG A 78 1.33 3.87 16.71
CA ARG A 78 0.96 3.36 18.04
C ARG A 78 0.13 4.38 18.81
N GLY A 79 -0.48 3.96 19.91
CA GLY A 79 -1.33 4.84 20.72
C GLY A 79 -2.64 5.19 20.00
N VAL A 80 -3.12 4.31 19.12
CA VAL A 80 -4.35 4.51 18.33
C VAL A 80 -5.61 4.12 19.09
N ALA A 81 -5.49 3.26 20.12
CA ALA A 81 -6.60 2.82 20.95
C ALA A 81 -7.32 4.03 21.59
N GLY A 82 -8.65 4.00 21.58
CA GLY A 82 -9.48 5.08 22.13
C GLY A 82 -9.51 6.36 21.28
N LYS A 83 -8.98 6.34 20.05
CA LYS A 83 -8.93 7.52 19.17
C LYS A 83 -9.62 7.25 17.84
N ARG A 84 -10.10 8.31 17.21
CA ARG A 84 -10.48 8.30 15.79
C ARG A 84 -9.23 8.62 14.99
N VAL A 85 -8.84 7.77 14.05
CA VAL A 85 -7.59 7.93 13.30
C VAL A 85 -7.90 8.01 11.82
N PHE A 86 -7.36 9.04 11.17
CA PHE A 86 -7.37 9.18 9.73
C PHE A 86 -5.99 8.82 9.20
N VAL A 87 -5.93 7.91 8.23
CA VAL A 87 -4.69 7.51 7.55
C VAL A 87 -4.87 7.53 6.05
N TYR A 88 -3.81 7.88 5.32
CA TYR A 88 -3.79 7.72 3.88
C TYR A 88 -2.37 7.58 3.33
N GLY A 89 -2.27 6.91 2.18
CA GLY A 89 -1.08 6.85 1.36
C GLY A 89 -1.33 7.61 0.05
N ALA A 90 -0.39 8.46 -0.35
CA ALA A 90 -0.50 9.26 -1.56
C ALA A 90 0.82 9.30 -2.32
N TRP A 91 0.76 9.78 -3.56
CA TRP A 91 1.96 10.13 -4.31
C TRP A 91 2.78 11.18 -3.55
N GLY A 92 4.09 10.98 -3.46
CA GLY A 92 4.99 11.85 -2.70
C GLY A 92 5.43 13.10 -3.46
N THR A 93 6.61 13.61 -3.11
CA THR A 93 7.19 14.84 -3.68
C THR A 93 7.64 14.72 -5.13
N SER A 94 7.92 13.51 -5.63
CA SER A 94 8.40 13.33 -6.99
C SER A 94 7.21 13.32 -7.94
N VAL A 95 6.97 14.43 -8.62
CA VAL A 95 6.08 14.43 -9.77
C VAL A 95 6.82 13.71 -10.90
N PRO A 96 6.38 12.52 -11.34
CA PRO A 96 7.02 11.89 -12.48
C PRO A 96 6.80 12.76 -13.71
N PRO A 97 7.72 12.72 -14.69
CA PRO A 97 7.53 13.46 -15.93
C PRO A 97 6.25 12.99 -16.63
N ASP A 98 5.62 13.91 -17.37
CA ASP A 98 4.53 13.55 -18.27
C ASP A 98 4.99 12.45 -19.23
N PRO A 99 4.09 11.52 -19.59
CA PRO A 99 4.40 10.53 -20.61
C PRO A 99 4.73 11.24 -21.94
N PRO A 100 5.69 10.75 -22.72
CA PRO A 100 6.02 11.36 -24.00
C PRO A 100 4.84 11.32 -24.98
N GLY A 101 4.44 12.48 -25.51
CA GLY A 101 3.34 12.62 -26.48
C GLY A 101 1.96 12.31 -25.90
N ASP A 102 1.19 11.49 -26.63
CA ASP A 102 -0.16 11.04 -26.24
C ASP A 102 -0.17 9.68 -25.52
N ALA A 103 0.98 9.24 -25.01
CA ALA A 103 1.08 7.95 -24.33
C ALA A 103 0.20 7.90 -23.06
N ASP A 104 -0.41 6.73 -22.84
CA ASP A 104 -1.37 6.48 -21.76
C ASP A 104 -0.64 6.32 -20.41
N ALA A 105 -0.79 7.27 -19.48
CA ALA A 105 -0.13 7.22 -18.17
C ALA A 105 -0.69 6.16 -17.21
N CYS A 106 -1.93 5.71 -17.37
CA CYS A 106 -2.63 4.88 -16.39
C CYS A 106 -2.01 3.50 -16.27
N GLY A 107 -1.51 2.97 -17.39
CA GLY A 107 -0.81 1.69 -17.40
C GLY A 107 0.52 1.75 -16.65
N HIS A 108 1.11 2.93 -16.49
CA HIS A 108 2.53 3.12 -16.26
C HIS A 108 2.88 3.83 -14.96
N SER A 109 1.89 4.29 -14.20
CA SER A 109 2.09 5.06 -12.97
C SER A 109 1.01 4.72 -11.97
N HIS A 110 1.41 4.10 -10.88
CA HIS A 110 0.53 3.54 -9.88
C HIS A 110 0.94 3.97 -8.49
N SER A 111 -0.03 4.26 -7.64
CA SER A 111 0.18 4.45 -6.22
C SER A 111 -0.79 3.58 -5.47
N SER A 112 -0.28 2.72 -4.61
CA SER A 112 -1.11 1.83 -3.83
C SER A 112 -0.68 1.82 -2.37
N TRP A 113 -1.64 1.64 -1.49
CA TRP A 113 -1.42 1.66 -0.06
C TRP A 113 -2.40 0.76 0.68
N GLY A 114 -1.99 0.29 1.86
CA GLY A 114 -2.77 -0.59 2.72
C GLY A 114 -2.65 -0.18 4.19
N VAL A 115 -3.67 -0.52 4.97
CA VAL A 115 -3.72 -0.33 6.42
C VAL A 115 -3.96 -1.65 7.10
N TRP A 116 -3.05 -2.03 7.98
CA TRP A 116 -3.15 -3.22 8.82
C TRP A 116 -3.31 -2.82 10.27
N ALA A 117 -4.35 -3.34 10.92
CA ALA A 117 -4.60 -3.13 12.34
C ALA A 117 -4.07 -4.32 13.14
N LYS A 118 -3.31 -4.03 14.19
CA LYS A 118 -2.93 -5.02 15.19
C LYS A 118 -4.01 -5.10 16.25
N TRP A 119 -4.60 -6.28 16.41
CA TRP A 119 -5.51 -6.57 17.50
C TRP A 119 -4.79 -7.37 18.58
N ASN A 120 -5.08 -7.06 19.84
CA ASN A 120 -4.66 -7.82 21.02
C ASN A 120 -5.91 -8.10 21.85
N ILE A 121 -6.22 -9.39 22.02
CA ILE A 121 -7.35 -9.85 22.83
C ILE A 121 -6.78 -10.57 24.04
N ASN A 122 -7.06 -10.03 25.22
CA ASN A 122 -6.70 -10.63 26.50
C ASN A 122 -7.94 -11.28 27.10
N LEU A 123 -7.93 -12.61 27.22
CA LEU A 123 -8.91 -13.39 27.98
C LEU A 123 -8.20 -14.02 29.18
N VAL A 124 -8.94 -14.41 30.22
CA VAL A 124 -8.35 -15.05 31.39
C VAL A 124 -7.56 -16.29 30.96
N GLY A 125 -6.23 -16.26 31.16
CA GLY A 125 -5.32 -17.34 30.79
C GLY A 125 -4.85 -17.37 29.33
N PHE A 126 -5.32 -16.46 28.45
CA PHE A 126 -4.97 -16.46 27.04
C PHE A 126 -4.71 -15.05 26.48
N HIS A 127 -3.61 -14.90 25.75
CA HIS A 127 -3.29 -13.67 25.02
C HIS A 127 -3.19 -14.01 23.52
N TYR A 128 -4.13 -13.47 22.74
CA TYR A 128 -4.13 -13.61 21.28
C TYR A 128 -3.76 -12.28 20.64
N THR A 129 -2.80 -12.32 19.72
CA THR A 129 -2.38 -11.16 18.93
C THR A 129 -2.39 -11.52 17.45
N GLY A 130 -2.74 -10.56 16.61
CA GLY A 130 -2.67 -10.75 15.17
C GLY A 130 -2.85 -9.44 14.41
N TRP A 131 -2.77 -9.57 13.10
CA TRP A 131 -2.89 -8.45 12.16
C TRP A 131 -4.01 -8.74 11.18
N THR A 132 -4.73 -7.69 10.80
CA THR A 132 -5.73 -7.77 9.73
C THR A 132 -5.69 -6.51 8.89
N MET A 133 -5.82 -6.65 7.58
CA MET A 133 -5.96 -5.51 6.68
C MET A 133 -7.37 -4.93 6.84
N ILE A 134 -7.47 -3.66 7.20
CA ILE A 134 -8.75 -2.97 7.46
C ILE A 134 -9.12 -1.96 6.37
N GLY A 135 -8.24 -1.73 5.40
CA GLY A 135 -8.46 -0.80 4.31
C GLY A 135 -7.20 -0.53 3.51
N GLY A 136 -7.32 0.36 2.54
CA GLY A 136 -6.27 0.73 1.61
C GLY A 136 -6.88 1.25 0.32
N GLY A 137 -6.03 1.51 -0.65
CA GLY A 137 -6.46 1.82 -2.00
C GLY A 137 -5.33 1.75 -3.01
N GLY A 138 -5.71 1.56 -4.27
CA GLY A 138 -4.87 1.69 -5.44
C GLY A 138 -5.37 2.85 -6.30
N MET A 139 -4.44 3.63 -6.83
CA MET A 139 -4.69 4.81 -7.63
C MET A 139 -3.82 4.77 -8.88
N SER A 140 -4.44 5.05 -10.02
CA SER A 140 -3.78 5.35 -11.29
C SER A 140 -4.15 6.76 -11.73
N GLY A 141 -3.55 7.25 -12.82
CA GLY A 141 -3.96 8.50 -13.46
C GLY A 141 -5.46 8.59 -13.83
N GLU A 142 -5.88 9.78 -14.24
CA GLU A 142 -7.24 10.10 -14.68
C GLU A 142 -7.28 10.23 -16.21
N ARG A 143 -8.37 9.76 -16.83
CA ARG A 143 -8.60 9.97 -18.28
C ARG A 143 -9.25 11.31 -18.53
N ASN A 144 -8.65 12.09 -19.43
CA ASN A 144 -9.28 13.31 -19.94
C ASN A 144 -10.44 12.98 -20.89
N ALA A 145 -11.15 14.02 -21.35
CA ALA A 145 -12.27 13.90 -22.27
C ALA A 145 -11.90 13.24 -23.62
N GLN A 146 -10.63 13.25 -24.00
CA GLN A 146 -10.08 12.63 -25.20
C GLN A 146 -9.70 11.15 -24.97
N GLY A 147 -9.94 10.60 -23.78
CA GLY A 147 -9.61 9.23 -23.41
C GLY A 147 -8.12 9.01 -23.08
N VAL A 148 -7.29 10.04 -23.15
CA VAL A 148 -5.86 9.98 -22.79
C VAL A 148 -5.73 10.02 -21.28
N CYS A 149 -5.03 9.04 -20.71
CA CYS A 149 -4.75 9.06 -19.28
C CYS A 149 -3.59 9.99 -18.96
N LYS A 150 -3.82 10.92 -18.04
CA LYS A 150 -2.82 11.82 -17.46
C LYS A 150 -2.60 11.45 -16.00
N GLN A 151 -1.37 11.63 -15.52
CA GLN A 151 -1.09 11.43 -14.10
C GLN A 151 -1.88 12.44 -13.27
N LYS A 152 -2.38 12.00 -12.13
CA LYS A 152 -3.00 12.87 -11.14
C LYS A 152 -2.40 12.56 -9.78
N THR A 153 -1.67 13.51 -9.22
CA THR A 153 -0.98 13.36 -7.92
C THR A 153 -1.88 13.78 -6.76
N ASP A 154 -2.98 14.45 -7.06
CA ASP A 154 -3.96 15.08 -6.17
C ASP A 154 -5.38 14.53 -6.46
N THR A 155 -5.79 13.45 -5.80
CA THR A 155 -7.05 12.76 -6.16
C THR A 155 -8.22 13.02 -5.21
N SER A 156 -9.34 13.43 -5.79
CA SER A 156 -10.69 13.07 -5.34
C SER A 156 -11.09 11.74 -6.00
N LEU A 157 -11.77 10.86 -5.26
CA LEU A 157 -12.09 9.48 -5.68
C LEU A 157 -12.97 9.35 -6.94
N ALA A 158 -13.64 10.42 -7.35
CA ALA A 158 -14.63 10.39 -8.43
C ALA A 158 -14.02 10.24 -9.83
N SER A 159 -12.69 10.38 -9.97
CA SER A 159 -12.05 10.49 -11.27
C SER A 159 -10.92 9.48 -11.54
N ILE A 160 -10.78 8.47 -10.67
CA ILE A 160 -9.81 7.38 -10.86
C ILE A 160 -10.41 6.33 -11.80
N ASP A 161 -9.62 5.86 -12.77
CA ASP A 161 -10.00 4.76 -13.67
C ASP A 161 -10.16 3.45 -12.87
N SER A 162 -11.40 2.94 -12.77
CA SER A 162 -11.72 1.76 -11.96
C SER A 162 -11.05 0.47 -12.47
N ARG A 163 -10.46 0.46 -13.67
CA ARG A 163 -9.66 -0.68 -14.16
C ARG A 163 -8.34 -0.82 -13.41
N PHE A 164 -7.82 0.29 -12.89
CA PHE A 164 -6.51 0.39 -12.27
C PHE A 164 -6.61 1.05 -10.88
N GLY A 165 -7.79 1.08 -10.28
CA GLY A 165 -8.02 1.63 -8.95
C GLY A 165 -8.83 0.66 -8.09
N TRP A 166 -8.62 0.72 -6.78
CA TRP A 166 -9.44 -0.01 -5.81
C TRP A 166 -9.42 0.70 -4.45
N GLY A 167 -10.38 0.38 -3.57
CA GLY A 167 -10.39 0.89 -2.20
C GLY A 167 -10.75 2.38 -2.09
N THR A 168 -10.07 3.10 -1.20
CA THR A 168 -10.36 4.51 -0.89
C THR A 168 -9.08 5.37 -0.93
N THR A 169 -9.21 6.69 -1.03
CA THR A 169 -8.05 7.61 -0.97
C THR A 169 -7.51 7.70 0.44
N PHE A 170 -8.40 7.62 1.42
CA PHE A 170 -8.07 7.64 2.83
C PHE A 170 -8.90 6.60 3.58
N LYS A 171 -8.45 6.26 4.79
CA LYS A 171 -9.15 5.36 5.71
C LYS A 171 -9.30 6.08 7.03
N GLU A 172 -10.54 6.28 7.40
CA GLU A 172 -10.88 6.64 8.76
C GLU A 172 -11.15 5.36 9.57
N VAL A 173 -10.62 5.32 10.78
CA VAL A 173 -10.77 4.21 11.73
C VAL A 173 -11.21 4.80 13.07
N ASP A 174 -12.47 4.59 13.44
CA ASP A 174 -12.97 4.99 14.75
C ASP A 174 -12.69 3.91 15.80
N LEU A 175 -11.68 4.14 16.65
CA LEU A 175 -11.28 3.23 17.72
C LEU A 175 -11.67 3.76 19.11
N ARG A 176 -12.55 4.77 19.20
CA ARG A 176 -12.96 5.36 20.49
C ARG A 176 -13.59 4.33 21.42
N SER A 177 -14.33 3.38 20.85
CA SER A 177 -14.95 2.25 21.57
C SER A 177 -14.16 0.94 21.47
N ASN A 178 -12.97 0.95 20.87
CA ASN A 178 -12.17 -0.25 20.62
C ASN A 178 -10.77 -0.12 21.22
N THR A 179 -10.54 -0.86 22.30
CA THR A 179 -9.24 -0.89 23.00
C THR A 179 -8.36 -2.07 22.56
N PHE A 180 -8.92 -3.02 21.80
CA PHE A 180 -8.19 -4.21 21.34
C PHE A 180 -7.26 -3.88 20.17
N ILE A 181 -7.62 -2.89 19.34
CA ILE A 181 -6.73 -2.39 18.30
C ILE A 181 -5.71 -1.43 18.91
N THR A 182 -4.46 -1.84 18.91
CA THR A 182 -3.38 -1.12 19.62
C THR A 182 -2.41 -0.40 18.69
N GLU A 183 -2.37 -0.83 17.42
CA GLU A 183 -1.45 -0.31 16.42
C GLU A 183 -2.09 -0.34 15.04
N LEU A 184 -1.72 0.65 14.21
CA LEU A 184 -1.95 0.64 12.77
C LEU A 184 -0.60 0.63 12.06
N VAL A 185 -0.48 -0.13 10.98
CA VAL A 185 0.65 -0.05 10.05
C VAL A 185 0.09 0.38 8.71
N VAL A 186 0.68 1.42 8.13
CA VAL A 186 0.34 1.90 6.79
C VAL A 186 1.51 1.62 5.88
N GLY A 187 1.28 0.86 4.83
CA GLY A 187 2.26 0.58 3.77
C GLY A 187 1.86 1.33 2.52
N ALA A 188 2.80 2.02 1.88
CA ALA A 188 2.56 2.67 0.58
C ALA A 188 3.70 2.35 -0.41
N LEU A 189 3.34 2.36 -1.68
CA LEU A 189 4.24 2.26 -2.81
C LEU A 189 3.66 3.09 -3.96
N SER A 190 4.45 4.06 -4.42
CA SER A 190 4.23 4.74 -5.70
C SER A 190 5.28 4.23 -6.66
N ASN A 191 4.87 3.76 -7.83
CA ASN A 191 5.78 3.21 -8.81
C ASN A 191 5.41 3.62 -10.23
N THR A 192 6.44 3.84 -11.04
CA THR A 192 6.32 4.14 -12.46
C THR A 192 7.08 3.11 -13.28
N HIS A 193 6.70 2.94 -14.54
CA HIS A 193 7.43 2.11 -15.50
C HIS A 193 7.33 2.67 -16.92
N GLY A 194 8.38 2.50 -17.73
CA GLY A 194 8.57 3.21 -19.00
C GLY A 194 9.17 4.60 -18.84
N TRP A 195 8.92 5.26 -17.70
CA TRP A 195 9.55 6.50 -17.26
C TRP A 195 9.59 6.59 -15.73
N GLY A 196 10.23 7.62 -15.18
CA GLY A 196 10.30 7.90 -13.74
C GLY A 196 11.43 8.86 -13.40
N THR A 197 11.60 9.17 -12.12
CA THR A 197 12.59 10.15 -11.64
C THR A 197 13.88 9.52 -11.13
N CYS A 198 13.95 8.19 -11.07
CA CYS A 198 15.12 7.45 -10.61
C CYS A 198 16.18 7.26 -11.71
N ALA A 199 17.43 7.07 -11.29
CA ALA A 199 18.49 6.62 -12.19
C ALA A 199 18.24 5.15 -12.60
N VAL A 200 18.21 4.88 -13.90
CA VAL A 200 17.98 3.55 -14.48
C VAL A 200 19.31 2.93 -14.88
N PRO A 201 19.64 1.70 -14.46
CA PRO A 201 20.85 1.03 -14.91
C PRO A 201 20.90 0.88 -16.44
N ALA A 202 22.09 0.98 -17.03
CA ALA A 202 22.26 0.89 -18.47
C ALA A 202 21.68 -0.42 -19.04
N GLY A 203 20.89 -0.32 -20.11
CA GLY A 203 20.24 -1.45 -20.76
C GLY A 203 19.00 -2.01 -20.03
N GLN A 204 18.56 -1.38 -18.93
CA GLN A 204 17.33 -1.76 -18.23
C GLN A 204 16.13 -0.93 -18.67
N PHE A 205 14.95 -1.52 -18.54
CA PHE A 205 13.69 -0.81 -18.74
C PHE A 205 13.46 0.20 -17.60
N PRO A 206 13.09 1.46 -17.87
CA PRO A 206 12.85 2.43 -16.82
C PRO A 206 11.73 1.99 -15.88
N ALA A 207 12.03 1.86 -14.60
CA ALA A 207 11.05 1.55 -13.57
C ALA A 207 11.51 2.09 -12.23
N CYS A 208 10.69 2.95 -11.63
CA CYS A 208 11.04 3.68 -10.43
C CYS A 208 10.03 3.41 -9.33
N LYS A 209 10.52 3.19 -8.12
CA LYS A 209 9.76 3.27 -6.87
C LYS A 209 9.92 4.70 -6.38
N GLU A 210 8.89 5.47 -6.61
CA GLU A 210 8.80 6.89 -6.33
C GLU A 210 8.47 7.11 -4.85
N PRO A 211 8.93 8.22 -4.24
CA PRO A 211 8.46 8.67 -2.95
C PRO A 211 6.93 8.63 -2.84
N SER A 212 6.44 8.05 -1.74
CA SER A 212 5.04 8.13 -1.34
C SER A 212 4.91 8.92 -0.04
N TYR A 213 3.83 9.68 0.12
CA TYR A 213 3.45 10.16 1.45
C TYR A 213 2.68 9.09 2.21
N VAL A 214 3.02 8.93 3.49
CA VAL A 214 2.29 8.10 4.44
C VAL A 214 1.95 8.95 5.64
N ILE A 215 0.66 9.20 5.82
CA ILE A 215 0.16 10.22 6.74
C ILE A 215 -0.85 9.58 7.68
N GLY A 216 -0.76 9.95 8.96
CA GLY A 216 -1.71 9.55 9.97
C GLY A 216 -1.92 10.67 10.97
N TYR A 217 -3.17 10.93 11.34
CA TYR A 217 -3.49 11.90 12.40
C TYR A 217 -4.73 11.49 13.16
N THR A 218 -4.81 11.93 14.42
CA THR A 218 -5.94 11.64 15.29
C THR A 218 -6.98 12.77 15.21
N LEU A 219 -8.24 12.39 15.10
CA LEU A 219 -9.39 13.28 15.01
C LEU A 219 -10.14 13.34 16.36
N PRO A 220 -10.85 14.44 16.64
CA PRO A 220 -11.86 14.51 17.71
C PRO A 220 -12.96 13.43 17.57
#